data_AF-A0A1D1UFN9-F1
#
_entry.id   AF-A0A1D1UFN9-F1
#
_cell.length_a   1.000
_cell.length_b   1.000
_cell.length_c   1.000
_cell.angle_alpha   90.00
_cell.angle_beta   90.00
_cell.angle_gamma   90.00
#
_symmetry.space_group_name_H-M   'P 1'
#
loop_
_entity.id
_entity.type
_entity.pdbx_description
1 polymer ?
#
loop_
_entity_poly.entity_id
_entity_poly.type
_entity_poly.pdbx_seq_one_letter_code
_entity_poly.pdbx_strand_id
1 'polypeptide(L)'
;MATSGILLILIAVAGITCTAKLSGSHNTTPLRWGLIGCGRITNDWSATVASFCPEHVAMAFASRNASAANEYATRFGAPKSYSSHEALAQDPDVDIVYFGIISPTHYEISKLLLANNKHVLCEIPVALN
;
A
#
# COMPACT_ATOMS: atom_id res chain seq x y z
N MET A 1 21.02 -31.69 36.50
CA MET A 1 21.87 -31.62 35.30
C MET A 1 21.04 -32.13 34.14
N ALA A 2 20.33 -31.22 33.48
CA ALA A 2 19.34 -31.56 32.46
C ALA A 2 19.92 -31.31 31.07
N THR A 3 19.94 -32.37 30.27
CA THR A 3 20.16 -32.42 28.84
C THR A 3 19.03 -31.69 28.11
N SER A 4 19.28 -30.53 27.49
CA SER A 4 18.36 -29.94 26.50
C SER A 4 19.09 -28.88 25.65
N GLY A 5 20.14 -29.29 24.94
CA GLY A 5 21.01 -28.36 24.18
C GLY A 5 20.88 -28.45 22.66
N ILE A 6 20.05 -29.33 22.09
CA ILE A 6 20.11 -29.66 20.66
C ILE A 6 18.78 -29.52 19.89
N LEU A 7 17.65 -29.25 20.57
CA LEU A 7 16.34 -29.18 19.87
C LEU A 7 15.95 -27.79 19.34
N LEU A 8 16.73 -26.72 19.59
CA LEU A 8 16.31 -25.35 19.30
C LEU A 8 16.97 -24.70 18.06
N ILE A 9 17.36 -25.49 17.06
CA ILE A 9 17.95 -24.96 15.80
C ILE A 9 16.99 -25.09 14.60
N LEU A 10 15.82 -25.75 14.74
CA LEU A 10 14.94 -26.04 13.58
C LEU A 10 13.66 -25.20 13.43
N ILE A 11 13.46 -24.12 14.20
CA ILE A 11 12.24 -23.28 14.07
C ILE A 11 12.61 -21.79 13.91
N ALA A 12 13.41 -21.47 12.90
CA ALA A 12 13.76 -20.09 12.56
C ALA A 12 13.48 -19.75 11.09
N VAL A 13 12.40 -20.31 10.51
CA VAL A 13 11.89 -19.95 9.15
C VAL A 13 10.46 -19.39 9.19
N ALA A 14 9.99 -18.91 10.35
CA ALA A 14 8.71 -18.21 10.45
C ALA A 14 8.79 -17.15 11.56
N GLY A 15 8.90 -15.88 11.19
CA GLY A 15 8.76 -14.80 12.18
C GLY A 15 9.70 -13.60 12.03
N ILE A 16 9.92 -13.09 10.82
CA ILE A 16 10.26 -11.66 10.71
C ILE A 16 8.95 -10.88 10.84
N THR A 17 8.40 -10.81 12.06
CA THR A 17 7.47 -9.74 12.41
C THR A 17 8.32 -8.51 12.69
N CYS A 18 8.19 -7.52 11.82
CA CYS A 18 8.74 -6.19 12.02
C CYS A 18 8.27 -5.66 13.38
N THR A 19 9.17 -5.62 14.37
CA THR A 19 8.92 -5.03 15.68
C THR A 19 9.92 -3.91 15.94
N ALA A 20 10.03 -2.98 14.98
CA ALA A 20 10.55 -1.65 15.28
C ALA A 20 9.41 -0.81 15.87
N LYS A 21 9.14 -0.98 17.17
CA LYS A 21 8.14 -0.19 17.90
C LYS A 21 8.78 1.17 18.21
N LEU A 22 8.57 2.17 17.35
CA LEU A 22 8.90 3.55 17.67
C LEU A 22 7.99 3.98 18.83
N SER A 23 8.60 4.24 19.99
CA SER A 23 7.94 4.65 21.23
C SER A 23 7.38 6.08 21.07
N GLY A 24 6.20 6.20 20.46
CA GLY A 24 5.40 7.42 20.43
C GLY A 24 3.92 7.07 20.59
N SER A 25 3.31 7.50 21.69
CA SER A 25 1.85 7.44 21.85
C SER A 25 1.24 8.48 20.90
N HIS A 26 0.88 8.04 19.69
CA HIS A 26 -0.01 8.79 18.84
C HIS A 26 -1.37 8.11 18.87
N ASN A 27 -2.41 8.88 19.17
CA ASN A 27 -3.79 8.46 19.01
C ASN A 27 -4.09 8.53 17.50
N THR A 28 -3.52 7.59 16.75
CA THR A 28 -3.34 7.75 15.29
C THR A 28 -4.55 7.17 14.58
N THR A 29 -5.37 8.04 14.00
CA THR A 29 -6.28 7.63 12.93
C THR A 29 -5.45 6.85 11.89
N PRO A 30 -5.89 5.66 11.45
CA PRO A 30 -5.16 4.88 10.47
C PRO A 30 -4.87 5.68 9.20
N LEU A 31 -3.66 5.56 8.65
CA LEU A 31 -3.32 6.19 7.38
C LEU A 31 -4.04 5.47 6.23
N ARG A 32 -4.84 6.19 5.45
CA ARG A 32 -5.73 5.64 4.43
C ARG A 32 -5.07 5.68 3.06
N TRP A 33 -4.79 4.51 2.51
CA TRP A 33 -4.07 4.34 1.25
C TRP A 33 -4.99 4.25 0.04
N GLY A 34 -4.68 5.04 -0.98
CA GLY A 34 -5.13 4.83 -2.35
C GLY A 34 -4.06 4.08 -3.14
N LEU A 35 -4.47 3.10 -3.96
CA LEU A 35 -3.57 2.22 -4.70
C LEU A 35 -3.91 2.28 -6.18
N ILE A 36 -2.99 2.80 -6.99
CA ILE A 36 -3.16 2.87 -8.45
C ILE A 36 -2.37 1.74 -9.11
N GLY A 37 -3.05 1.04 -10.03
CA GLY A 37 -2.51 -0.11 -10.75
C GLY A 37 -2.89 -1.44 -10.10
N CYS A 38 -3.03 -2.47 -10.93
CA CYS A 38 -3.40 -3.83 -10.49
C CYS A 38 -2.36 -4.84 -10.97
N GLY A 39 -1.08 -4.49 -10.80
CA GLY A 39 0.07 -5.32 -11.20
C GLY A 39 0.70 -6.03 -10.00
N ARG A 40 1.74 -6.83 -10.30
CA ARG A 40 2.48 -7.58 -9.28
C ARG A 40 3.06 -6.69 -8.17
N ILE A 41 3.67 -5.56 -8.51
CA ILE A 41 4.25 -4.66 -7.51
C ILE A 41 3.18 -4.04 -6.61
N THR A 42 2.04 -3.63 -7.18
CA THR A 42 0.91 -3.12 -6.39
C THR A 42 0.31 -4.20 -5.51
N ASN A 43 0.23 -5.45 -5.96
CA ASN A 43 -0.17 -6.58 -5.13
C ASN A 43 0.75 -6.74 -3.91
N ASP A 44 2.07 -6.73 -4.13
CA ASP A 44 3.05 -6.93 -3.07
C ASP A 44 3.04 -5.77 -2.07
N TRP A 45 2.86 -4.54 -2.55
CA TRP A 45 2.67 -3.37 -1.70
C TRP A 45 1.34 -3.44 -0.92
N SER A 46 0.25 -3.83 -1.56
CA SER A 46 -1.06 -3.97 -0.90
C SER A 46 -1.03 -5.01 0.23
N ALA A 47 -0.36 -6.13 0.02
CA ALA A 47 -0.15 -7.15 1.05
C ALA A 47 0.70 -6.61 2.22
N THR A 48 1.68 -5.75 1.91
CA THR A 48 2.50 -5.07 2.91
C THR A 48 1.69 -4.05 3.72
N VAL A 49 0.87 -3.22 3.07
CA VAL A 49 -0.04 -2.29 3.76
C VAL A 49 -0.97 -3.05 4.70
N ALA A 50 -1.52 -4.18 4.25
CA ALA A 50 -2.39 -5.02 5.06
C ALA A 50 -1.70 -5.60 6.31
N SER A 51 -0.37 -5.83 6.28
CA SER A 51 0.37 -6.38 7.42
C SER A 51 0.68 -5.35 8.52
N PHE A 52 0.56 -4.05 8.22
CA PHE A 52 0.72 -2.96 9.20
C PHE A 52 -0.61 -2.53 9.87
N CYS A 53 -1.68 -3.32 9.71
CA CYS A 53 -2.95 -3.08 10.40
C CYS A 53 -2.75 -3.11 11.94
N PRO A 54 -3.33 -2.15 12.70
CA PRO A 54 -4.37 -1.20 12.30
C PRO A 54 -3.87 0.19 11.88
N GLU A 55 -2.57 0.44 11.85
CA GLU A 55 -2.01 1.78 11.60
C GLU A 55 -2.15 2.23 10.15
N HIS A 56 -2.31 1.28 9.23
CA HIS A 56 -2.50 1.52 7.80
C HIS A 56 -3.68 0.71 7.26
N VAL A 57 -4.47 1.32 6.37
CA VAL A 57 -5.61 0.65 5.72
C VAL A 57 -5.65 0.94 4.23
N ALA A 58 -5.95 -0.08 3.43
CA ALA A 58 -6.27 0.11 2.02
C ALA A 58 -7.68 0.69 1.89
N MET A 59 -7.80 1.93 1.41
CA MET A 59 -9.08 2.63 1.29
C MET A 59 -9.69 2.51 -0.10
N ALA A 60 -8.86 2.63 -1.13
CA ALA A 60 -9.33 2.62 -2.51
C ALA A 60 -8.31 2.01 -3.47
N PHE A 61 -8.80 1.33 -4.50
CA PHE A 61 -8.01 0.94 -5.68
C PHE A 61 -8.47 1.67 -6.93
N ALA A 62 -7.55 2.08 -7.79
CA ALA A 62 -7.88 2.66 -9.09
C ALA A 62 -7.10 2.01 -10.23
N SER A 63 -7.79 1.79 -11.34
CA SER A 63 -7.20 1.30 -12.57
C SER A 63 -8.07 1.69 -13.75
N ARG A 64 -7.45 1.90 -14.92
CA ARG A 64 -8.19 2.06 -16.18
C ARG A 64 -9.05 0.83 -16.52
N ASN A 65 -8.72 -0.33 -15.97
CA ASN A 65 -9.57 -1.52 -15.99
C ASN A 65 -10.40 -1.59 -14.71
N ALA A 66 -11.66 -1.17 -14.79
CA ALA A 66 -12.58 -1.12 -13.65
C ALA A 66 -12.78 -2.49 -12.96
N SER A 67 -12.83 -3.58 -13.74
CA SER A 67 -12.98 -4.93 -13.17
C SER A 67 -11.77 -5.30 -12.32
N ALA A 68 -10.56 -4.98 -12.78
CA ALA A 68 -9.34 -5.26 -12.03
C ALA A 68 -9.25 -4.43 -10.74
N ALA A 69 -9.65 -3.16 -10.77
CA ALA A 69 -9.72 -2.32 -9.57
C ALA A 69 -10.70 -2.89 -8.55
N ASN A 70 -11.87 -3.34 -8.99
CA ASN A 70 -12.88 -3.93 -8.12
C ASN A 70 -12.44 -5.29 -7.54
N GLU A 71 -11.75 -6.12 -8.33
CA GLU A 71 -11.16 -7.37 -7.85
C GLU A 71 -10.13 -7.12 -6.76
N TYR A 72 -9.23 -6.16 -6.95
CA TYR A 72 -8.22 -5.81 -5.95
C TYR A 72 -8.86 -5.22 -4.68
N ALA A 73 -9.84 -4.32 -4.84
CA ALA A 73 -10.57 -3.77 -3.69
C ALA A 73 -11.25 -4.88 -2.88
N THR A 74 -11.91 -5.82 -3.54
CA THR A 74 -12.52 -7.00 -2.90
C THR A 74 -11.46 -7.85 -2.19
N ARG A 75 -10.35 -8.15 -2.87
CA ARG A 75 -9.27 -9.01 -2.38
C ARG A 75 -8.59 -8.46 -1.13
N PHE A 76 -8.35 -7.15 -1.07
CA PHE A 76 -7.67 -6.49 0.04
C PHE A 76 -8.63 -5.82 1.04
N GLY A 77 -9.93 -5.98 0.87
CA GLY A 77 -10.96 -5.44 1.76
C GLY A 77 -11.09 -3.91 1.72
N ALA A 78 -10.71 -3.27 0.60
CA ALA A 78 -10.88 -1.84 0.44
C ALA A 78 -12.36 -1.52 0.10
N PRO A 79 -12.97 -0.52 0.75
CA PRO A 79 -14.39 -0.20 0.55
C PRO A 79 -14.69 0.44 -0.81
N LYS A 80 -13.67 0.96 -1.51
CA LYS A 80 -13.87 1.74 -2.74
C LYS A 80 -13.00 1.21 -3.89
N SER A 81 -13.50 1.32 -5.11
CA SER A 81 -12.73 1.13 -6.32
C SER A 81 -13.13 2.16 -7.38
N TYR A 82 -12.17 2.54 -8.23
CA TYR A 82 -12.33 3.59 -9.24
C TYR A 82 -11.81 3.14 -10.61
N SER A 83 -12.46 3.61 -11.66
CA SER A 83 -12.05 3.39 -13.05
C SER A 83 -11.09 4.46 -13.60
N SER A 84 -10.76 5.48 -12.79
CA SER A 84 -9.87 6.58 -13.17
C SER A 84 -8.98 7.02 -12.01
N HIS A 85 -7.82 7.59 -12.32
CA HIS A 85 -6.90 8.11 -11.31
C HIS A 85 -7.43 9.40 -10.69
N GLU A 86 -8.15 10.19 -11.48
CA GLU A 86 -8.76 11.46 -11.09
C GLU A 86 -9.83 11.26 -10.01
N ALA A 87 -10.67 10.22 -10.15
CA ALA A 87 -11.70 9.92 -9.15
C ALA A 87 -11.08 9.52 -7.80
N LEU A 88 -9.98 8.75 -7.81
CA LEU A 88 -9.24 8.42 -6.59
C LEU A 88 -8.53 9.65 -6.01
N ALA A 89 -7.94 10.50 -6.87
CA ALA A 89 -7.27 11.72 -6.43
C ALA A 89 -8.23 12.69 -5.74
N GLN A 90 -9.51 12.71 -6.11
CA GLN A 90 -10.53 13.57 -5.52
C GLN A 90 -11.18 12.98 -4.26
N ASP A 91 -10.94 11.71 -3.92
CA ASP A 91 -11.58 11.07 -2.77
C ASP A 91 -11.07 11.67 -1.45
N PRO A 92 -11.90 12.34 -0.64
CA PRO A 92 -11.48 12.89 0.65
C PRO A 92 -11.07 11.81 1.66
N ASP A 93 -11.39 10.53 1.40
CA ASP A 93 -11.03 9.43 2.27
C ASP A 93 -9.65 8.84 2.03
N VAL A 94 -8.94 9.31 1.00
CA VAL A 94 -7.58 8.88 0.69
C VAL A 94 -6.58 9.92 1.17
N ASP A 95 -5.62 9.51 2.00
CA ASP A 95 -4.59 10.42 2.56
C ASP A 95 -3.30 10.36 1.74
N ILE A 96 -2.90 9.15 1.36
CA ILE A 96 -1.67 8.84 0.63
C ILE A 96 -1.96 7.91 -0.54
N VAL A 97 -1.24 8.09 -1.64
CA VAL A 97 -1.38 7.23 -2.82
C VAL A 97 -0.05 6.60 -3.21
N TYR A 98 -0.09 5.29 -3.41
CA TYR A 98 0.97 4.53 -4.07
C TYR A 98 0.52 4.14 -5.47
N PHE A 99 1.42 4.22 -6.47
CA PHE A 99 1.13 3.78 -7.83
C PHE A 99 2.24 2.89 -8.38
N GLY A 100 1.86 1.68 -8.76
CA GLY A 100 2.75 0.64 -9.30
C GLY A 100 2.54 0.45 -10.80
N ILE A 101 2.75 1.52 -11.58
CA ILE A 101 2.49 1.54 -13.03
C ILE A 101 3.75 1.85 -13.83
N ILE A 102 3.61 2.05 -15.15
CA ILE A 102 4.76 2.32 -16.03
C ILE A 102 5.32 3.74 -15.83
N SER A 103 6.65 3.83 -15.81
CA SER A 103 7.40 5.07 -15.54
C SER A 103 7.03 6.30 -16.39
N PRO A 104 6.72 6.20 -17.70
CA PRO A 104 6.38 7.39 -18.50
C PRO A 104 5.20 8.21 -17.95
N THR A 105 4.36 7.60 -17.11
CA THR A 105 3.16 8.23 -16.54
C THR A 105 3.34 8.73 -15.10
N HIS A 106 4.50 8.47 -14.47
CA HIS A 106 4.74 8.83 -13.07
C HIS A 106 4.66 10.33 -12.81
N TYR A 107 5.19 11.16 -13.71
CA TYR A 107 5.14 12.61 -13.57
C TYR A 107 3.70 13.14 -13.56
N GLU A 108 2.90 12.78 -14.56
CA GLU A 108 1.52 13.27 -14.68
C GLU A 108 0.63 12.79 -13.53
N ILE A 109 0.81 11.55 -13.08
CA ILE A 109 0.05 11.03 -11.93
C ILE A 109 0.50 11.69 -10.63
N SER A 110 1.81 11.84 -10.41
CA SER A 110 2.31 12.55 -9.21
C SER A 110 1.75 13.97 -9.17
N LYS A 111 1.77 14.68 -10.29
CA LYS A 111 1.22 16.03 -10.42
C LYS A 111 -0.28 16.05 -10.13
N LEU A 112 -1.06 15.13 -10.68
CA LEU A 112 -2.50 15.00 -10.41
C LEU A 112 -2.78 14.80 -8.92
N LEU A 113 -2.05 13.88 -8.28
CA LEU A 113 -2.23 13.54 -6.87
C LEU A 113 -1.85 14.70 -5.94
N LEU A 114 -0.70 15.31 -6.19
CA LEU A 114 -0.22 16.47 -5.43
C LEU A 114 -1.17 17.67 -5.59
N ALA A 115 -1.69 17.92 -6.80
CA ALA A 115 -2.67 18.97 -7.04
C ALA A 115 -4.00 18.76 -6.30
N ASN A 116 -4.31 17.52 -5.90
CA ASN A 116 -5.48 17.17 -5.08
C ASN A 116 -5.10 16.91 -3.60
N ASN A 117 -3.99 17.47 -3.14
CA ASN A 117 -3.53 17.40 -1.74
C ASN A 117 -3.33 15.96 -1.22
N LYS A 118 -2.88 15.03 -2.08
CA LYS A 118 -2.52 13.68 -1.67
C LYS A 118 -1.04 13.57 -1.40
N HIS A 119 -0.66 12.84 -0.35
CA HIS A 119 0.72 12.36 -0.23
C HIS A 119 1.00 11.32 -1.31
N VAL A 120 2.22 11.29 -1.83
CA VAL A 120 2.58 10.44 -2.96
C VAL A 120 3.77 9.56 -2.63
N LEU A 121 3.59 8.25 -2.79
CA LEU A 121 4.66 7.26 -2.83
C LEU A 121 4.81 6.76 -4.27
N CYS A 122 5.82 7.30 -4.96
CA CYS A 122 6.10 7.02 -6.36
C CYS A 122 7.09 5.87 -6.52
N GLU A 123 6.80 4.93 -7.41
CA GLU A 123 7.77 3.92 -7.84
C GLU A 123 8.91 4.51 -8.66
N ILE A 124 10.03 3.80 -8.68
CA ILE A 124 11.19 4.18 -9.50
C ILE A 124 11.03 3.71 -10.96
N PRO A 125 11.68 4.38 -11.94
CA PRO A 125 12.21 5.74 -11.87
C PRO A 125 11.09 6.79 -11.88
N VAL A 126 11.32 7.91 -11.19
CA VAL A 126 10.30 8.97 -10.95
C VAL A 126 9.85 9.66 -12.23
N ALA A 127 10.74 9.85 -13.20
CA ALA A 127 10.43 10.43 -14.50
C ALA A 127 11.44 9.97 -15.55
N LEU A 128 11.09 10.12 -16.82
CA LEU A 128 11.99 9.98 -17.96
C LEU A 128 12.34 11.37 -18.48
N ASN A 129 13.61 11.58 -18.89
CA ASN A 129 14.14 12.86 -19.38
C ASN A 129 13.94 13.02 -20.89
#